data_AF-A0AAW2KKY8-F1
#
_entry.id   AF-A0AAW2KKY8-F1
#
_cell.length_a   1.000
_cell.length_b   1.000
_cell.length_c   1.000
_cell.angle_alpha   90.00
_cell.angle_beta   90.00
_cell.angle_gamma   90.00
#
_symmetry.space_group_name_H-M   'P 1'
#
loop_
_entity.id
_entity.type
_entity.pdbx_description
1 polymer ?
#
loop_
_entity_poly.entity_id
_entity_poly.type
_entity_poly.pdbx_seq_one_letter_code
_entity_poly.pdbx_strand_id
1 'polypeptide(L)'
;MKEMRLQGMKSHDCHVFMLNFIPIAFREMLPEPVWSVLTEVSLLFLILCSMRLDVNKVKELEASVATILCNLKKIFLSAFFNSMKHLIVHLPYEEHVGGPAQYRWMYPFERFLWDLKMKVKNKAHVEASNVEAYIIEEISLFTSHYFALQILCKRNNPRRIDELCMNDTPIHQSIFNYLDRASSASKNRWVNGSEHHIIEMYILTNCEIVIPYDQ
;
A
#
# COMPACT_ATOMS: atom_id res chain seq x y z
N MET A 1 12.75 7.51 -23.08
CA MET A 1 12.75 7.94 -21.67
C MET A 1 13.83 8.99 -21.48
N LYS A 2 13.51 10.29 -21.55
CA LYS A 2 14.53 11.34 -21.45
C LYS A 2 14.78 11.80 -20.01
N GLU A 3 13.92 11.41 -19.07
CA GLU A 3 14.09 11.62 -17.64
C GLU A 3 13.51 10.42 -16.90
N MET A 4 14.33 9.68 -16.15
CA MET A 4 13.88 8.52 -15.33
C MET A 4 13.24 9.01 -14.03
N ARG A 5 12.14 9.77 -14.11
CA ARG A 5 11.41 10.26 -12.93
C ARG A 5 10.19 9.37 -12.66
N LEU A 6 10.09 8.83 -11.45
CA LEU A 6 8.85 8.24 -10.95
C LEU A 6 7.92 9.37 -10.50
N GLN A 7 6.76 9.49 -11.16
CA GLN A 7 5.75 10.52 -10.87
C GLN A 7 4.34 9.91 -10.89
N GLY A 8 3.39 10.57 -10.23
CA GLY A 8 1.98 10.19 -10.26
C GLY A 8 1.55 9.16 -9.21
N MET A 9 2.46 8.71 -8.34
CA MET A 9 2.16 7.82 -7.23
C MET A 9 1.56 8.59 -6.05
N LYS A 10 0.56 8.03 -5.39
CA LYS A 10 0.06 8.59 -4.11
C LYS A 10 1.08 8.29 -3.01
N SER A 11 1.00 9.02 -1.90
CA SER A 11 1.88 8.82 -0.74
C SER A 11 1.89 7.36 -0.24
N HIS A 12 0.71 6.73 -0.19
CA HIS A 12 0.56 5.31 0.13
C HIS A 12 1.35 4.42 -0.83
N ASP A 13 1.21 4.65 -2.14
CA ASP A 13 1.87 3.83 -3.16
C ASP A 13 3.39 4.02 -3.10
N CYS A 14 3.87 5.24 -2.83
CA CYS A 14 5.29 5.51 -2.58
C CYS A 14 5.80 4.75 -1.36
N HIS A 15 5.01 4.67 -0.28
CA HIS A 15 5.39 3.94 0.93
C HIS A 15 5.49 2.44 0.67
N VAL A 16 4.49 1.85 0.01
CA VAL A 16 4.50 0.43 -0.39
C VAL A 16 5.67 0.14 -1.33
N PHE A 17 5.95 1.03 -2.28
CA PHE A 17 7.08 0.92 -3.19
C PHE A 17 8.42 0.95 -2.46
N MET A 18 8.58 1.90 -1.54
CA MET A 18 9.80 2.03 -0.74
C MET A 18 10.05 0.82 0.14
N LEU A 19 9.00 0.26 0.74
CA LEU A 19 9.08 -0.91 1.60
C LEU A 19 9.42 -2.20 0.82
N ASN A 20 8.67 -2.49 -0.24
CA ASN A 20 8.64 -3.84 -0.82
C ASN A 20 9.35 -3.92 -2.18
N PHE A 21 9.29 -2.86 -2.97
CA PHE A 21 9.72 -2.90 -4.35
C PHE A 21 11.13 -2.38 -4.56
N ILE A 22 11.62 -1.42 -3.76
CA ILE A 22 13.00 -0.91 -3.89
C ILE A 22 14.06 -2.04 -3.85
N PRO A 23 14.02 -2.99 -2.88
CA PRO A 23 15.01 -4.06 -2.81
C PRO A 23 15.01 -4.98 -4.03
N ILE A 24 13.85 -5.17 -4.65
CA ILE A 24 13.67 -6.13 -5.75
C ILE A 24 13.92 -5.45 -7.09
N ALA A 25 13.24 -4.33 -7.34
CA ALA A 25 13.23 -3.65 -8.63
C ALA A 25 14.60 -3.07 -9.01
N PHE A 26 15.40 -2.63 -8.03
CA PHE A 26 16.66 -1.96 -8.30
C PHE A 26 17.91 -2.83 -8.14
N ARG A 27 17.76 -4.12 -7.82
CA ARG A 27 18.88 -5.03 -7.56
C ARG A 27 19.88 -5.10 -8.70
N GLU A 28 19.39 -5.16 -9.93
CA GLU A 28 20.24 -5.22 -11.14
C GLU A 28 20.45 -3.84 -11.79
N MET A 29 19.74 -2.81 -11.31
CA MET A 29 19.76 -1.48 -11.91
C MET A 29 20.74 -0.52 -11.23
N LEU A 30 21.03 -0.73 -9.94
CA LEU A 30 21.88 0.16 -9.14
C LEU A 30 23.21 -0.52 -8.80
N PRO A 31 24.30 0.26 -8.61
CA PRO A 31 25.53 -0.28 -8.06
C PRO A 31 25.29 -0.91 -6.69
N GLU A 32 25.95 -2.04 -6.44
CA GLU A 32 25.85 -2.81 -5.18
C GLU A 32 25.87 -1.95 -3.92
N PRO A 33 26.81 -1.00 -3.72
CA PRO A 33 26.83 -0.20 -2.49
C PRO A 33 25.60 0.70 -2.33
N VAL A 34 25.01 1.17 -3.43
CA VAL A 34 23.79 2.01 -3.41
C VAL A 34 22.57 1.15 -3.12
N TRP A 35 22.46 0.02 -3.81
CA TRP A 35 21.35 -0.92 -3.62
C TRP A 35 21.32 -1.50 -2.22
N SER A 36 22.47 -1.88 -1.67
CA SER A 36 22.61 -2.46 -0.33
C SER A 36 22.06 -1.52 0.74
N VAL A 37 22.48 -0.25 0.72
CA VAL A 37 22.01 0.75 1.68
C VAL A 37 20.53 1.10 1.50
N LEU A 38 20.03 1.17 0.27
CA LEU A 38 18.60 1.36 0.03
C LEU A 38 17.78 0.18 0.57
N THR A 39 18.29 -1.04 0.42
CA THR A 39 17.67 -2.26 0.93
C THR A 39 17.66 -2.28 2.46
N GLU A 40 18.74 -1.86 3.13
CA GLU A 40 18.76 -1.71 4.59
C GLU A 40 17.68 -0.74 5.09
N VAL A 41 17.50 0.40 4.40
CA VAL A 41 16.44 1.37 4.74
C VAL A 41 15.04 0.78 4.49
N SER A 42 14.82 0.10 3.36
CA SER A 42 13.55 -0.58 3.09
C SER A 42 13.23 -1.64 4.14
N LEU A 43 14.22 -2.44 4.55
CA LEU A 43 14.07 -3.45 5.60
C LEU A 43 13.79 -2.83 6.97
N LEU A 44 14.44 -1.72 7.30
CA LEU A 44 14.15 -0.95 8.51
C LEU A 44 12.67 -0.58 8.56
N PHE A 45 12.15 0.03 7.50
CA PHE A 45 10.73 0.39 7.47
C PHE A 45 9.83 -0.84 7.42
N LEU A 46 10.24 -1.95 6.79
CA LEU A 46 9.45 -3.19 6.76
C LEU A 46 9.24 -3.76 8.17
N ILE A 47 10.29 -3.75 8.99
CA ILE A 47 10.21 -4.20 10.39
C ILE A 47 9.29 -3.28 11.18
N LEU A 48 9.45 -1.96 11.04
CA LEU A 48 8.62 -0.95 11.72
C LEU A 48 7.15 -0.95 11.24
N CYS A 49 6.91 -1.32 9.99
CA CYS A 49 5.55 -1.32 9.43
C CYS A 49 4.87 -2.68 9.57
N SER A 50 5.49 -3.63 10.27
CA SER A 50 4.96 -4.98 10.43
C SER A 50 3.68 -4.97 11.27
N MET A 51 2.69 -5.78 10.86
CA MET A 51 1.46 -5.97 11.62
C MET A 51 1.73 -6.56 13.02
N ARG A 52 2.80 -7.35 13.15
CA ARG A 52 3.24 -7.95 14.42
C ARG A 52 4.62 -7.44 14.76
N LEU A 53 4.72 -6.79 15.91
CA LEU A 53 5.98 -6.24 16.41
C LEU A 53 6.78 -7.33 17.12
N ASP A 54 7.96 -7.61 16.60
CA ASP A 54 8.94 -8.49 17.25
C ASP A 54 9.94 -7.63 18.03
N VAL A 55 9.80 -7.65 19.35
CA VAL A 55 10.58 -6.80 20.27
C VAL A 55 12.09 -7.02 20.11
N ASN A 56 12.52 -8.24 19.79
CA ASN A 56 13.94 -8.53 19.63
C ASN A 56 14.50 -7.87 18.38
N LYS A 57 13.77 -7.98 17.26
CA LYS A 57 14.13 -7.31 16.00
C LYS A 57 14.15 -5.80 16.14
N VAL A 58 13.21 -5.22 16.89
CA VAL A 58 13.19 -3.77 17.13
C VAL A 58 14.40 -3.32 17.96
N LYS A 59 14.83 -4.09 18.97
CA LYS A 59 16.05 -3.79 19.73
C LYS A 59 17.33 -3.87 18.89
N GLU A 60 17.42 -4.88 18.02
CA GLU A 60 18.51 -4.98 17.04
C GLU A 60 18.50 -3.79 16.07
N LEU A 61 17.31 -3.35 15.67
CA LEU A 61 17.11 -2.19 14.81
C LEU A 61 17.51 -0.88 15.51
N GLU A 62 17.18 -0.69 16.78
CA GLU A 62 17.62 0.45 17.60
C GLU A 62 19.15 0.56 17.66
N ALA A 63 19.86 -0.57 17.77
CA ALA A 63 21.32 -0.59 17.79
C ALA A 63 21.94 -0.28 16.42
N SER A 64 21.27 -0.68 15.33
CA SER A 64 21.80 -0.60 13.96
C SER A 64 21.35 0.63 13.16
N VAL A 65 20.25 1.29 13.54
CA VAL A 65 19.64 2.41 12.78
C VAL A 65 20.60 3.57 12.54
N ALA A 66 21.44 3.90 13.53
CA ALA A 66 22.44 4.96 13.39
C ALA A 66 23.46 4.61 12.30
N THR A 67 23.87 3.34 12.21
CA THR A 67 24.79 2.85 11.20
C THR A 67 24.15 2.89 9.81
N ILE A 68 22.89 2.42 9.68
CA ILE A 68 22.13 2.46 8.43
C ILE A 68 22.03 3.91 7.93
N LEU A 69 21.68 4.85 8.82
CA LEU A 69 21.56 6.26 8.44
C LEU A 69 22.92 6.88 8.05
N CYS A 70 24.00 6.50 8.73
CA CYS A 70 25.36 6.91 8.37
C CYS A 70 25.79 6.35 7.02
N ASN A 71 25.45 5.10 6.70
CA ASN A 71 25.73 4.50 5.40
C ASN A 71 24.94 5.22 4.30
N LEU A 72 23.68 5.58 4.55
CA LEU A 72 22.88 6.39 3.63
C LEU A 72 23.50 7.78 3.39
N LYS A 73 24.05 8.41 4.43
CA LYS A 73 24.75 9.70 4.32
C LYS A 73 26.01 9.67 3.48
N LYS A 74 26.70 8.53 3.41
CA LYS A 74 27.92 8.39 2.58
C LYS A 74 27.62 8.42 1.09
N ILE A 75 26.41 7.99 0.71
CA ILE A 75 26.01 7.83 -0.70
C ILE A 75 25.26 9.05 -1.22
N PHE A 76 24.34 9.59 -0.42
CA PHE A 76 23.52 10.73 -0.81
C PHE A 76 24.15 12.06 -0.39
N LEU A 77 23.91 13.11 -1.19
CA LEU A 77 24.41 14.46 -0.93
C LEU A 77 23.93 14.97 0.44
N SER A 78 24.77 15.74 1.14
CA SER A 78 24.41 16.35 2.44
C SER A 78 23.12 17.19 2.36
N ALA A 79 22.87 17.86 1.22
CA ALA A 79 21.65 18.62 0.98
C ALA A 79 20.35 17.77 1.02
N PHE A 80 20.45 16.45 0.82
CA PHE A 80 19.32 15.53 0.97
C PHE A 80 18.92 15.38 2.44
N PHE A 81 19.86 15.43 3.38
CA PHE A 81 19.62 15.22 4.80
C PHE A 81 19.23 16.51 5.51
N ASN A 82 17.93 16.73 5.63
CA ASN A 82 17.37 17.70 6.57
C ASN A 82 17.01 17.00 7.90
N SER A 83 16.60 17.78 8.90
CA SER A 83 16.18 17.30 10.22
C SER A 83 15.18 16.13 10.16
N MET A 84 14.28 16.14 9.18
CA MET A 84 13.29 15.07 8.99
C MET A 84 13.91 13.70 8.74
N LYS A 85 15.01 13.59 7.97
CA LYS A 85 15.66 12.29 7.72
C LYS A 85 16.35 11.77 8.97
N HIS A 86 16.73 12.65 9.90
CA HIS A 86 17.31 12.24 11.18
C HIS A 86 16.29 11.65 12.14
N LEU A 87 15.00 11.92 11.95
CA LEU A 87 13.94 11.32 12.77
C LEU A 87 13.88 9.80 12.66
N ILE A 88 14.42 9.22 11.58
CA ILE A 88 14.48 7.76 11.37
C ILE A 88 15.16 7.06 12.54
N VAL A 89 16.16 7.69 13.18
CA VAL A 89 16.86 7.13 14.36
C VAL A 89 15.93 6.93 15.57
N HIS A 90 14.87 7.73 15.68
CA HIS A 90 13.95 7.64 16.80
C HIS A 90 12.82 6.63 16.58
N LEU A 91 12.55 6.22 15.34
CA LEU A 91 11.42 5.36 15.01
C LEU A 91 11.48 3.99 15.72
N PRO A 92 12.63 3.28 15.77
CA PRO A 92 12.68 1.99 16.47
C PRO A 92 12.35 2.11 17.96
N TYR A 93 12.91 3.10 18.65
CA TYR A 93 12.59 3.39 20.05
C TYR A 93 11.13 3.78 20.25
N GLU A 94 10.62 4.64 19.37
CA GLU A 94 9.24 5.07 19.39
C GLU A 94 8.29 3.87 19.26
N GLU A 95 8.62 2.88 18.42
CA GLU A 95 7.80 1.68 18.25
C GLU A 95 7.96 0.66 19.36
N HIS A 96 9.16 0.55 19.94
CA HIS A 96 9.40 -0.26 21.13
C HIS A 96 8.51 0.18 22.30
N VAL A 97 8.35 1.49 22.50
CA VAL A 97 7.56 2.04 23.60
C VAL A 97 6.07 2.13 23.28
N GLY A 98 5.72 2.58 22.06
CA GLY A 98 4.32 2.85 21.71
C GLY A 98 3.62 1.73 20.94
N GLY A 99 4.30 0.62 20.67
CA GLY A 99 3.73 -0.53 19.96
C GLY A 99 3.55 -0.30 18.46
N PRO A 100 2.88 -1.24 17.76
CA PRO A 100 2.86 -1.33 16.30
C PRO A 100 2.44 -0.04 15.60
N ALA A 101 3.18 0.36 14.58
CA ALA A 101 2.99 1.64 13.88
C ALA A 101 1.59 1.80 13.23
N GLN A 102 0.96 0.69 12.83
CA GLN A 102 -0.37 0.65 12.19
C GLN A 102 -1.47 1.41 12.96
N TYR A 103 -1.42 1.44 14.30
CA TYR A 103 -2.42 2.13 15.13
C TYR A 103 -2.13 3.61 15.35
N ARG A 104 -0.93 4.05 14.97
CA ARG A 104 -0.39 5.38 15.30
C ARG A 104 -0.14 6.24 14.09
N TRP A 105 -0.11 5.65 12.90
CA TRP A 105 -0.04 6.39 11.66
C TRP A 105 -1.19 7.38 11.53
N MET A 106 -0.96 8.46 10.79
CA MET A 106 -2.00 9.43 10.46
C MET A 106 -3.04 8.88 9.50
N TYR A 107 -2.72 7.84 8.70
CA TYR A 107 -3.62 7.36 7.64
C TYR A 107 -5.01 6.92 8.11
N PRO A 108 -5.19 6.16 9.21
CA PRO A 108 -6.52 5.81 9.71
C PRO A 108 -7.30 7.05 10.15
N PHE A 109 -6.64 8.00 10.82
CA PHE A 109 -7.27 9.25 11.28
C PHE A 109 -7.67 10.15 10.11
N GLU A 110 -6.79 10.34 9.13
CA GLU A 110 -7.08 11.12 7.92
C GLU A 110 -8.24 10.51 7.11
N ARG A 111 -8.27 9.17 6.96
CA ARG A 111 -9.39 8.49 6.29
C ARG A 111 -10.70 8.69 7.04
N PHE A 112 -10.68 8.55 8.37
CA PHE A 112 -11.87 8.77 9.19
C PHE A 112 -12.37 10.22 9.10
N LEU A 113 -11.46 11.20 9.21
CA LEU A 113 -11.80 12.61 9.05
C LEU A 113 -12.34 12.93 7.65
N TRP A 114 -11.79 12.29 6.62
CA TRP A 114 -12.32 12.40 5.26
C TRP A 114 -13.74 11.87 5.16
N ASP A 115 -14.03 10.71 5.75
CA ASP A 115 -15.38 10.12 5.75
C ASP A 115 -16.38 11.01 6.48
N LEU A 116 -16.00 11.57 7.64
CA LEU A 116 -16.81 12.57 8.34
C LEU A 116 -17.05 13.81 7.48
N LYS A 117 -16.02 14.30 6.79
CA LYS A 117 -16.16 15.44 5.89
C LYS A 117 -17.15 15.18 4.75
N MET A 118 -17.23 13.95 4.24
CA MET A 118 -18.20 13.56 3.21
C MET A 118 -19.65 13.49 3.74
N LYS A 119 -19.83 13.31 5.05
CA LYS A 119 -21.16 13.28 5.70
C LYS A 119 -21.77 14.68 5.90
N VAL A 120 -20.95 15.73 5.87
CA VAL A 120 -21.40 17.12 6.02
C VAL A 120 -22.08 17.61 4.74
N LYS A 121 -23.41 17.51 4.68
CA LYS A 121 -24.26 18.08 3.63
C LYS A 121 -24.62 19.54 3.91
N ASN A 122 -24.85 19.90 5.18
CA ASN A 122 -25.13 21.27 5.59
C ASN A 122 -23.97 21.85 6.42
N LYS A 123 -23.21 22.79 5.84
CA LYS A 123 -22.07 23.43 6.51
C LYS A 123 -22.47 24.40 7.62
N ALA A 124 -23.71 24.88 7.66
CA ALA A 124 -24.21 25.75 8.74
C ALA A 124 -24.46 24.96 10.04
N HIS A 125 -24.71 23.66 9.93
CA HIS A 125 -24.97 22.77 11.06
C HIS A 125 -24.23 21.44 10.87
N VAL A 126 -22.91 21.50 11.01
CA VAL A 126 -21.99 20.37 10.74
C VAL A 126 -22.29 19.17 11.64
N GLU A 127 -22.52 19.40 12.93
CA GLU A 127 -22.82 18.34 13.90
C GLU A 127 -24.13 17.63 13.58
N ALA A 128 -25.21 18.39 13.35
CA ALA A 128 -26.51 17.83 12.99
C ALA A 128 -26.44 17.02 11.69
N SER A 129 -25.72 17.53 10.67
CA SER A 129 -25.54 16.83 9.40
C SER A 129 -24.77 15.52 9.57
N ASN A 130 -23.78 15.47 10.46
CA ASN A 130 -23.02 14.25 10.74
C ASN A 130 -23.88 13.22 11.48
N VAL A 131 -24.66 13.65 12.48
CA VAL A 131 -25.57 12.79 13.24
C VAL A 131 -26.64 12.20 12.32
N GLU A 132 -27.26 13.00 11.46
CA GLU A 132 -28.23 12.53 10.48
C GLU A 132 -27.65 11.46 9.54
N ALA A 133 -26.46 11.73 8.98
CA ALA A 133 -25.79 10.78 8.10
C ALA A 133 -25.41 9.48 8.83
N TYR A 134 -25.03 9.57 10.11
CA TYR A 134 -24.71 8.41 10.94
C TYR A 134 -25.96 7.55 11.21
N ILE A 135 -27.09 8.16 11.56
CA ILE A 135 -28.36 7.44 11.77
C ILE A 135 -28.78 6.69 10.49
N ILE A 136 -28.69 7.33 9.33
CA ILE A 136 -29.01 6.69 8.04
C ILE A 136 -28.08 5.51 7.78
N GLU A 137 -26.79 5.66 8.08
CA GLU A 137 -25.80 4.60 7.93
C GLU A 137 -26.08 3.40 8.84
N GLU A 138 -26.43 3.62 10.11
CA GLU A 138 -26.80 2.55 11.04
C GLU A 138 -28.09 1.83 10.62
N ILE A 139 -29.12 2.57 10.22
CA ILE A 139 -30.37 1.99 9.71
C ILE A 139 -30.10 1.16 8.46
N SER A 140 -29.28 1.66 7.52
CA SER A 140 -28.89 0.94 6.31
C SER A 140 -28.09 -0.33 6.63
N LEU A 141 -27.17 -0.27 7.59
CA LEU A 141 -26.42 -1.45 8.04
C LEU A 141 -27.34 -2.48 8.69
N PHE A 142 -28.22 -2.06 9.59
CA PHE A 142 -29.16 -2.95 10.28
C PHE A 142 -30.13 -3.62 9.30
N THR A 143 -30.73 -2.85 8.39
CA THR A 143 -31.63 -3.38 7.36
C THR A 143 -30.92 -4.34 6.40
N SER A 144 -29.61 -4.17 6.17
CA SER A 144 -28.82 -5.08 5.32
C SER A 144 -28.72 -6.52 5.82
N HIS A 145 -29.08 -6.79 7.08
CA HIS A 145 -29.16 -8.14 7.62
C HIS A 145 -30.42 -8.89 7.18
N TYR A 146 -31.47 -8.17 6.79
CA TYR A 146 -32.74 -8.77 6.33
C TYR A 146 -32.77 -9.00 4.82
N PHE A 147 -31.83 -8.42 4.07
CA PHE A 147 -31.72 -8.62 2.63
C PHE A 147 -30.97 -9.91 2.27
N ALA A 148 -31.37 -10.53 1.16
CA ALA A 148 -30.67 -11.67 0.59
C ALA A 148 -29.22 -11.31 0.22
N LEU A 149 -28.31 -12.27 0.31
CA LEU A 149 -26.87 -12.07 0.07
C LEU A 149 -26.52 -11.55 -1.33
N GLN A 150 -27.42 -11.72 -2.30
CA GLN A 150 -27.28 -11.27 -3.68
C GLN A 150 -27.47 -9.75 -3.84
N ILE A 151 -28.12 -9.09 -2.87
CA ILE A 151 -28.37 -7.65 -2.92
C ILE A 151 -27.14 -6.93 -2.38
N LEU A 152 -26.50 -6.13 -3.21
CA LEU A 152 -25.36 -5.30 -2.79
C LEU A 152 -25.81 -4.24 -1.79
N CYS A 153 -25.20 -4.28 -0.62
CA CYS A 153 -25.42 -3.45 0.54
C CYS A 153 -24.07 -3.10 1.16
N LYS A 154 -24.02 -2.16 2.09
CA LYS A 154 -22.76 -1.78 2.74
C LYS A 154 -22.02 -2.95 3.41
N ARG A 155 -22.75 -3.99 3.84
CA ARG A 155 -22.24 -5.21 4.46
C ARG A 155 -21.47 -6.15 3.52
N ASN A 156 -21.94 -6.30 2.29
CA ASN A 156 -21.39 -7.24 1.29
C ASN A 156 -20.84 -6.54 0.05
N ASN A 157 -20.83 -5.21 0.02
CA ASN A 157 -20.18 -4.45 -1.02
C ASN A 157 -18.67 -4.75 -0.97
N PRO A 158 -18.08 -5.31 -2.05
CA PRO A 158 -16.66 -5.55 -2.09
C PRO A 158 -15.87 -4.26 -1.81
N ARG A 159 -14.70 -4.39 -1.18
CA ARG A 159 -13.78 -3.25 -1.06
C ARG A 159 -13.39 -2.81 -2.46
N ARG A 160 -12.95 -1.56 -2.63
CA ARG A 160 -12.56 -0.98 -3.94
C ARG A 160 -11.57 -1.80 -4.78
N ILE A 161 -10.85 -2.74 -4.16
CA ILE A 161 -9.83 -3.61 -4.79
C ILE A 161 -10.46 -4.97 -5.19
N ASP A 162 -11.58 -5.34 -4.57
CA ASP A 162 -12.17 -6.68 -4.66
C ASP A 162 -13.43 -6.71 -5.53
N GLU A 163 -13.57 -5.83 -6.54
CA GLU A 163 -14.76 -5.83 -7.42
C GLU A 163 -14.91 -7.21 -8.09
N LEU A 164 -15.81 -8.02 -7.53
CA LEU A 164 -16.11 -9.37 -8.00
C LEU A 164 -16.76 -9.30 -9.38
N CYS A 165 -16.24 -10.08 -10.32
CA CYS A 165 -16.85 -10.26 -11.62
C CYS A 165 -18.24 -10.93 -11.46
N MET A 166 -19.32 -10.17 -11.65
CA MET A 166 -20.67 -10.72 -11.81
C MET A 166 -20.90 -11.07 -13.28
N ASN A 167 -20.02 -11.89 -13.86
CA ASN A 167 -20.25 -12.47 -15.18
C ASN A 167 -20.78 -13.89 -14.96
N ASP A 168 -21.90 -14.23 -15.60
CA ASP A 168 -22.55 -15.55 -15.57
C ASP A 168 -21.70 -16.70 -16.17
N THR A 169 -20.43 -16.44 -16.48
CA THR A 169 -19.48 -17.44 -16.95
C THR A 169 -18.47 -17.78 -15.84
N PRO A 170 -18.43 -19.04 -15.36
CA PRO A 170 -17.47 -19.46 -14.36
C PRO A 170 -16.08 -19.51 -15.01
N ILE A 171 -15.32 -18.42 -14.89
CA ILE A 171 -13.89 -18.45 -15.21
C ILE A 171 -13.24 -19.30 -14.12
N HIS A 172 -12.82 -20.51 -14.51
CA HIS A 172 -12.37 -21.60 -13.64
C HIS A 172 -11.02 -21.36 -12.94
N GLN A 173 -10.56 -20.12 -12.74
CA GLN A 173 -9.27 -19.87 -12.10
C GLN A 173 -9.38 -18.74 -11.09
N SER A 174 -9.35 -19.12 -9.80
CA SER A 174 -9.59 -18.28 -8.62
C SER A 174 -8.67 -17.08 -8.46
N ILE A 175 -7.56 -17.00 -9.21
CA ILE A 175 -6.54 -15.96 -9.06
C ILE A 175 -6.89 -14.67 -9.83
N PHE A 176 -7.62 -14.75 -10.94
CA PHE A 176 -7.91 -13.59 -11.81
C PHE A 176 -9.33 -13.02 -11.67
N ASN A 177 -10.02 -13.32 -10.56
CA ASN A 177 -11.39 -12.86 -10.34
C ASN A 177 -11.49 -11.39 -9.90
N TYR A 178 -10.36 -10.72 -9.69
CA TYR A 178 -10.29 -9.34 -9.25
C TYR A 178 -9.98 -8.42 -10.43
N LEU A 179 -10.94 -7.56 -10.78
CA LEU A 179 -10.69 -6.45 -11.69
C LEU A 179 -9.96 -5.34 -10.93
N ASP A 180 -8.67 -5.15 -11.24
CA ASP A 180 -7.92 -4.00 -10.75
C ASP A 180 -8.56 -2.71 -11.29
N ARG A 181 -9.23 -1.96 -10.41
CA ARG A 181 -9.70 -0.62 -10.74
C ARG A 181 -8.53 0.36 -10.63
N ALA A 182 -8.23 1.06 -11.72
CA ALA A 182 -7.21 2.11 -11.72
C ALA A 182 -7.48 3.13 -10.60
N SER A 183 -6.54 3.23 -9.65
CA SER A 183 -6.64 4.09 -8.45
C SER A 183 -6.62 5.59 -8.78
N SER A 184 -6.26 5.96 -10.01
CA SER A 184 -6.07 7.34 -10.48
C SER A 184 -6.62 7.53 -11.89
N ALA A 185 -6.72 8.79 -12.36
CA ALA A 185 -6.97 9.10 -13.76
C ALA A 185 -5.87 8.44 -14.62
N SER A 186 -6.21 7.34 -15.28
CA SER A 186 -5.31 6.60 -16.17
C SER A 186 -5.55 7.02 -17.61
N LYS A 187 -4.49 7.03 -18.41
CA LYS A 187 -4.62 7.06 -19.87
C LYS A 187 -4.58 5.61 -20.34
N ASN A 188 -5.64 5.17 -21.01
CA ASN A 188 -5.64 3.86 -21.63
C ASN A 188 -4.56 3.83 -22.73
N ARG A 189 -3.58 2.93 -22.58
CA ARG A 189 -2.57 2.66 -23.60
C ARG A 189 -2.72 1.22 -24.03
N TRP A 190 -2.83 1.00 -25.33
CA TRP A 190 -2.75 -0.34 -25.90
C TRP A 190 -1.31 -0.85 -25.80
N VAL A 191 -1.16 -2.06 -25.27
CA VAL A 191 0.13 -2.74 -25.14
C VAL A 191 0.57 -3.20 -26.54
N ASN A 192 1.84 -3.01 -26.88
CA ASN A 192 2.37 -3.48 -28.17
C ASN A 192 2.55 -5.01 -28.17
N GLY A 193 2.55 -5.64 -29.36
CA GLY A 193 2.66 -7.11 -29.47
C GLY A 193 3.92 -7.70 -28.81
N SER A 194 5.04 -6.98 -28.84
CA SER A 194 6.27 -7.39 -28.13
C SER A 194 6.13 -7.31 -26.61
N GLU A 195 5.50 -6.27 -26.08
CA GLU A 195 5.22 -6.12 -24.64
C GLU A 195 4.22 -7.19 -24.18
N HIS A 196 3.23 -7.52 -25.01
CA HIS A 196 2.28 -8.59 -24.72
C HIS A 196 2.98 -9.94 -24.57
N HIS A 197 3.90 -10.27 -25.48
CA HIS A 197 4.67 -11.50 -25.42
C HIS A 197 5.54 -11.59 -24.15
N ILE A 198 6.14 -10.46 -23.73
CA ILE A 198 6.93 -10.41 -22.49
C ILE A 198 6.05 -10.63 -21.26
N ILE A 199 4.89 -9.98 -21.20
CA ILE A 199 3.94 -10.13 -20.07
C ILE A 199 3.42 -11.56 -20.02
N GLU A 200 3.05 -12.13 -21.16
CA GLU A 200 2.56 -13.50 -21.28
C GLU A 200 3.62 -14.51 -20.83
N MET A 201 4.86 -14.37 -21.31
CA MET A 201 5.96 -15.25 -20.91
C MET A 201 6.28 -15.13 -19.42
N TYR A 202 6.23 -13.91 -18.86
CA TYR A 202 6.41 -13.68 -17.42
C TYR A 202 5.32 -14.37 -16.59
N ILE A 203 4.05 -14.28 -17.01
CA ILE A 203 2.94 -14.94 -16.33
C ILE A 203 3.10 -16.46 -16.38
N LEU A 204 3.41 -17.03 -17.55
CA LEU A 204 3.56 -18.48 -17.70
C LEU A 204 4.70 -19.04 -16.85
N THR A 205 5.85 -18.34 -16.78
CA THR A 205 7.01 -18.80 -16.00
C THR A 205 6.89 -18.60 -14.50
N ASN A 206 6.04 -17.68 -14.02
CA ASN A 206 5.95 -17.32 -12.60
C ASN A 206 4.60 -17.68 -11.94
N CYS A 207 3.65 -18.23 -12.70
CA CYS A 207 2.35 -18.63 -12.16
C CYS A 207 2.36 -20.11 -11.73
N GLU A 208 2.20 -20.36 -10.43
CA GLU A 208 2.22 -21.71 -9.84
C GLU A 208 1.20 -22.68 -10.46
N ILE A 209 0.11 -22.16 -11.03
CA ILE A 209 -0.93 -22.96 -11.71
C ILE A 209 -0.45 -23.49 -13.07
N VAL A 210 0.48 -22.81 -13.73
CA VAL A 210 0.93 -23.13 -15.10
C VAL A 210 2.14 -24.06 -15.09
N ILE A 211 2.95 -24.05 -14.03
CA ILE A 211 4.11 -24.92 -13.82
C ILE A 211 3.85 -26.41 -14.13
N PRO A 212 2.69 -27.02 -13.80
CA PRO A 212 2.41 -28.43 -14.10
C PRO A 212 2.18 -28.73 -15.58
N TYR A 213 1.91 -27.71 -16.41
CA TYR A 213 1.57 -27.85 -17.83
C TYR A 213 2.73 -27.50 -18.77
N ASP A 214 3.87 -27.08 -18.21
CA ASP A 214 5.08 -26.65 -18.93
C ASP A 214 6.08 -27.83 -19.19
N GLN A 215 5.56 -29.07 -19.22
CA GLN A 215 6.32 -30.30 -19.57
C GLN A 215 6.26 -30.64 -21.05
#